data_AF-A0A374VUG4-F1
#
_entry.id   AF-A0A374VUG4-F1
#
_cell.length_a   1.000
_cell.length_b   1.000
_cell.length_c   1.000
_cell.angle_alpha   90.00
_cell.angle_beta   90.00
_cell.angle_gamma   90.00
#
_symmetry.space_group_name_H-M   'P 1'
#
loop_
_entity.id
_entity.type
_entity.pdbx_description
1 polymer ?
#
loop_
_entity_poly.entity_id
_entity_poly.type
_entity_poly.pdbx_seq_one_letter_code
_entity_poly.pdbx_strand_id
1 'polypeptide(L)'
;MEELAIQTHDFEKAKNELKRFSEGTTADLDLKKVDSDKGAGEFLGDFFLGRGIGLNHTVKGSELNELTTDIQKHLIDINNTQRKFINEIGQVYTALEALDNDYIQAIVIAIKSAQKANKEVKLAQSDIERTVEEQKKIIKVLQQFKGKLDKLKHIADIDKIWVEVKKCQEEVATAQKSLIVLEKFRIRVDKNKQLSNIDKLWKDVQTTNELINTLNKRVKFLFEKLDGITEQVNSNQMTLDDILTKINEINSISHLSDIDSMYQEMRTLNESKCALIEKNNSLLDYINNLEDGFSKKILVAYILAGGSIGLAVIEFILIMVGLI
;
A
#
# COMPACT_ATOMS: atom_id res chain seq x y z
N MET A 1 -73.59 -14.46 -29.64
CA MET A 1 -73.85 -15.72 -30.34
C MET A 1 -75.19 -16.17 -29.83
N GLU A 2 -76.24 -15.95 -30.61
CA GLU A 2 -77.53 -16.57 -30.34
C GLU A 2 -77.37 -18.06 -30.64
N GLU A 3 -77.62 -18.88 -29.62
CA GLU A 3 -77.55 -20.32 -29.70
C GLU A 3 -78.78 -20.79 -30.48
N LEU A 4 -78.60 -21.03 -31.78
CA LEU A 4 -79.66 -21.57 -32.65
C LEU A 4 -79.85 -23.04 -32.25
N ALA A 5 -80.80 -23.27 -31.35
CA ALA A 5 -81.26 -24.59 -30.98
C ALA A 5 -81.90 -25.24 -32.21
N ILE A 6 -81.17 -26.15 -32.85
CA ILE A 6 -81.65 -26.94 -33.99
C ILE A 6 -82.80 -27.81 -33.48
N GLN A 7 -84.04 -27.46 -33.82
CA GLN A 7 -85.20 -28.26 -33.46
C GLN A 7 -85.35 -29.40 -34.48
N THR A 8 -84.57 -30.46 -34.30
CA THR A 8 -84.56 -31.67 -35.16
C THR A 8 -85.90 -32.43 -35.23
N HIS A 9 -86.93 -31.93 -34.55
CA HIS A 9 -88.18 -32.64 -34.34
C HIS A 9 -89.02 -32.73 -35.62
N ASP A 10 -89.05 -31.69 -36.45
CA ASP A 10 -90.00 -31.62 -37.56
C ASP A 10 -89.57 -32.43 -38.79
N PHE A 11 -88.27 -32.45 -39.09
CA PHE A 11 -87.72 -33.32 -40.15
C PHE A 11 -87.92 -34.81 -39.83
N GLU A 12 -87.50 -35.23 -38.62
CA GLU A 12 -87.61 -36.63 -38.23
C GLU A 12 -89.07 -37.06 -38.08
N LYS A 13 -89.96 -36.17 -37.62
CA LYS A 13 -91.39 -36.44 -37.58
C LYS A 13 -91.97 -36.65 -38.98
N ALA A 14 -91.73 -35.71 -39.90
CA ALA A 14 -92.24 -35.79 -41.27
C ALA A 14 -91.72 -37.04 -42.02
N LYS A 15 -90.43 -37.36 -41.85
CA LYS A 15 -89.81 -38.59 -42.38
C LYS A 15 -90.45 -39.86 -41.84
N ASN A 16 -90.77 -39.90 -40.54
CA ASN A 16 -91.40 -41.07 -39.92
C ASN A 16 -92.87 -41.24 -40.34
N GLU A 17 -93.60 -40.15 -40.57
CA GLU A 17 -94.96 -40.17 -41.13
C GLU A 17 -94.95 -40.75 -42.56
N LEU A 18 -94.06 -40.25 -43.42
CA LEU A 18 -93.89 -40.74 -44.79
C LEU A 18 -93.54 -42.24 -44.84
N LYS A 19 -92.65 -42.68 -43.94
CA LYS A 19 -92.27 -44.09 -43.83
C LYS A 19 -93.48 -44.97 -43.50
N ARG A 20 -94.28 -44.58 -42.50
CA ARG A 20 -95.47 -45.34 -42.08
C ARG A 20 -96.51 -45.47 -43.20
N PHE A 21 -96.66 -44.44 -44.04
CA PHE A 21 -97.54 -44.51 -45.20
C PHE A 21 -96.98 -45.44 -46.29
N SER A 22 -95.69 -45.30 -46.64
CA SER A 22 -95.08 -46.15 -47.68
C SER A 22 -95.15 -47.64 -47.36
N GLU A 23 -95.19 -48.00 -46.07
CA GLU A 23 -95.29 -49.39 -45.61
C GLU A 23 -96.73 -49.92 -45.61
N GLY A 24 -97.75 -49.06 -45.76
CA GLY A 24 -99.15 -49.47 -45.75
C GLY A 24 -99.91 -48.93 -46.96
N THR A 25 -100.13 -49.76 -47.98
CA THR A 25 -101.42 -49.95 -48.70
C THR A 25 -101.22 -50.85 -49.93
N THR A 26 -101.93 -51.98 -49.98
CA THR A 26 -102.44 -52.58 -51.22
C THR A 26 -103.92 -52.89 -50.97
N ALA A 27 -104.82 -52.11 -51.55
CA ALA A 27 -106.23 -52.47 -51.63
C ALA A 27 -106.43 -53.24 -52.94
N ASP A 28 -106.81 -54.50 -52.85
CA ASP A 28 -107.17 -55.30 -54.01
C ASP A 28 -108.56 -54.86 -54.50
N LEU A 29 -108.62 -54.42 -55.76
CA LEU A 29 -109.82 -53.87 -56.36
C LEU A 29 -110.57 -54.99 -57.09
N ASP A 30 -111.19 -55.88 -56.32
CA ASP A 30 -112.10 -56.87 -56.90
C ASP A 30 -113.54 -56.35 -56.91
N LEU A 31 -114.22 -56.53 -58.05
CA LEU A 31 -115.60 -56.11 -58.26
C LEU A 31 -116.44 -57.35 -58.49
N LYS A 32 -117.47 -57.53 -57.65
CA LYS A 32 -118.45 -58.60 -57.87
C LYS A 32 -119.21 -58.36 -59.17
N LYS A 33 -119.02 -59.22 -60.16
CA LYS A 33 -119.76 -59.18 -61.41
C LYS A 33 -121.20 -59.66 -61.19
N VAL A 34 -122.15 -59.09 -61.93
CA VAL A 34 -123.52 -59.63 -62.03
C VAL A 34 -123.50 -60.97 -62.77
N ASP A 35 -124.41 -61.87 -62.42
CA ASP A 35 -124.48 -63.21 -63.01
C ASP A 35 -124.78 -63.13 -64.52
N SER A 36 -124.03 -63.88 -65.33
CA SER A 36 -124.23 -63.94 -66.79
C SER A 36 -125.24 -65.00 -67.23
N ASP A 37 -125.41 -66.03 -66.42
CA ASP A 37 -126.12 -67.26 -66.80
C ASP A 37 -127.21 -67.57 -65.77
N LYS A 38 -128.35 -68.08 -66.24
CA LYS A 38 -129.46 -68.41 -65.34
C LYS A 38 -129.07 -69.52 -64.37
N GLY A 39 -129.33 -69.30 -63.08
CA GLY A 39 -129.35 -70.37 -62.09
C GLY A 39 -130.48 -71.36 -62.39
N ALA A 40 -130.32 -72.62 -61.96
CA ALA A 40 -131.30 -73.69 -62.18
C ALA A 40 -132.73 -73.33 -61.73
N GLY A 41 -132.87 -72.56 -60.63
CA GLY A 41 -134.17 -72.11 -60.14
C GLY A 41 -134.85 -71.05 -61.04
N GLU A 42 -134.08 -70.19 -61.69
CA GLU A 42 -134.60 -69.15 -62.58
C GLU A 42 -134.98 -69.72 -63.95
N PHE A 43 -134.18 -70.65 -64.46
CA PHE A 43 -134.51 -71.42 -65.67
C PHE A 43 -135.83 -72.20 -65.51
N LEU A 44 -136.01 -72.89 -64.36
CA LEU A 44 -137.26 -73.61 -64.08
C LEU A 44 -138.45 -72.66 -63.97
N GLY A 45 -138.30 -71.52 -63.30
CA GLY A 45 -139.36 -70.51 -63.17
C GLY A 45 -139.84 -69.98 -64.53
N ASP A 46 -138.92 -69.65 -65.44
CA ASP A 46 -139.27 -69.13 -66.76
C ASP A 46 -139.88 -70.18 -67.70
N PHE A 47 -139.42 -71.43 -67.60
CA PHE A 47 -140.00 -72.56 -68.34
C PHE A 47 -141.46 -72.82 -67.94
N PHE A 48 -141.75 -72.85 -66.63
CA PHE A 48 -143.11 -73.10 -66.12
C PHE A 48 -144.07 -71.92 -66.32
N LEU A 49 -143.58 -70.68 -66.35
CA LEU A 49 -144.39 -69.48 -66.56
C LEU A 49 -144.53 -69.10 -68.05
N GLY A 50 -144.08 -69.95 -68.98
CA GLY A 50 -144.25 -69.76 -70.42
C GLY A 50 -143.41 -68.64 -71.04
N ARG A 51 -142.32 -68.23 -70.39
CA ARG A 51 -141.46 -67.10 -70.80
C ARG A 51 -140.28 -67.49 -71.70
N GLY A 52 -140.18 -68.76 -72.09
CA GLY A 52 -139.20 -69.30 -73.04
C GLY A 52 -138.02 -70.06 -72.41
N ILE A 53 -137.19 -70.70 -73.24
CA ILE A 53 -136.05 -71.57 -72.87
C ILE A 53 -134.67 -70.87 -73.00
N GLY A 54 -134.64 -69.53 -72.98
CA GLY A 54 -133.38 -68.77 -73.06
C GLY A 54 -132.51 -68.93 -71.82
N LEU A 55 -131.20 -69.04 -72.00
CA LEU A 55 -130.20 -69.26 -70.93
C LEU A 55 -129.68 -67.97 -70.28
N ASN A 56 -130.04 -66.80 -70.83
CA ASN A 56 -129.53 -65.50 -70.35
C ASN A 56 -130.22 -65.05 -69.07
N HIS A 57 -129.46 -64.76 -68.02
CA HIS A 57 -129.98 -64.25 -66.75
C HIS A 57 -130.61 -62.86 -66.90
N THR A 58 -131.72 -62.60 -66.19
CA THR A 58 -132.30 -61.24 -66.11
C THR A 58 -131.80 -60.56 -64.83
N VAL A 59 -130.87 -59.61 -65.00
CA VAL A 59 -130.25 -58.87 -63.89
C VAL A 59 -131.32 -58.30 -62.95
N LYS A 60 -131.21 -58.65 -61.67
CA LYS A 60 -132.14 -58.22 -60.62
C LYS A 60 -131.70 -56.88 -60.02
N GLY A 61 -132.69 -56.12 -59.50
CA GLY A 61 -132.42 -54.89 -58.77
C GLY A 61 -131.52 -55.09 -57.54
N SER A 62 -131.55 -56.26 -56.90
CA SER A 62 -130.65 -56.60 -55.79
C SER A 62 -129.19 -56.75 -56.21
N GLU A 63 -128.91 -57.43 -57.34
CA GLU A 63 -127.56 -57.63 -57.86
C GLU A 63 -126.95 -56.30 -58.32
N LEU A 64 -127.76 -55.45 -58.97
CA LEU A 64 -127.34 -54.11 -59.35
C LEU A 64 -127.04 -53.24 -58.11
N ASN A 65 -127.85 -53.35 -57.06
CA ASN A 65 -127.61 -52.65 -55.79
C ASN A 65 -126.34 -53.14 -55.08
N GLU A 66 -126.03 -54.43 -55.11
CA GLU A 66 -124.78 -54.98 -54.56
C GLU A 66 -123.55 -54.48 -55.33
N LEU A 67 -123.55 -54.57 -56.66
CA LEU A 67 -122.47 -54.02 -57.49
C LEU A 67 -122.33 -52.51 -57.27
N THR A 68 -123.44 -51.76 -57.20
CA THR A 68 -123.41 -50.32 -56.91
C THR A 68 -122.83 -50.02 -55.54
N THR A 69 -123.16 -50.83 -54.53
CA THR A 69 -122.62 -50.70 -53.17
C THR A 69 -121.12 -50.94 -53.16
N ASP A 70 -120.63 -51.96 -53.88
CA ASP A 70 -119.20 -52.24 -53.96
C ASP A 70 -118.45 -51.16 -54.76
N ILE A 71 -119.01 -50.63 -55.85
CA ILE A 71 -118.47 -49.46 -56.56
C ILE A 71 -118.40 -48.23 -55.63
N GLN A 72 -119.45 -47.97 -54.83
CA GLN A 72 -119.45 -46.86 -53.89
C GLN A 72 -118.37 -47.01 -52.82
N LYS A 73 -118.18 -48.22 -52.27
CA LYS A 73 -117.07 -48.50 -51.33
C LYS A 73 -115.73 -48.22 -51.98
N HIS A 74 -115.50 -48.70 -53.20
CA HIS A 74 -114.25 -48.46 -53.93
C HIS A 74 -114.01 -46.97 -54.20
N LEU A 75 -115.04 -46.20 -54.57
CA LEU A 75 -114.91 -44.75 -54.75
C LEU A 75 -114.59 -44.02 -53.43
N ILE A 76 -115.16 -44.46 -52.31
CA ILE A 76 -114.82 -43.94 -50.98
C ILE A 76 -113.36 -44.29 -50.63
N ASP A 77 -112.92 -45.53 -50.89
CA ASP A 77 -111.55 -45.97 -50.64
C ASP A 77 -110.53 -45.24 -51.51
N ILE A 78 -110.87 -44.95 -52.77
CA ILE A 78 -110.08 -44.10 -53.67
C ILE A 78 -109.98 -42.68 -53.11
N ASN A 79 -111.10 -42.08 -52.67
CA ASN A 79 -111.08 -40.72 -52.09
C ASN A 79 -110.23 -40.67 -50.82
N ASN A 80 -110.36 -41.67 -49.95
CA ASN A 80 -109.56 -41.78 -48.73
C ASN A 80 -108.07 -41.95 -49.05
N THR A 81 -107.72 -42.78 -50.03
CA THR A 81 -106.35 -42.95 -50.51
C THR A 81 -105.79 -41.65 -51.08
N GLN A 82 -106.57 -40.91 -51.89
CA GLN A 82 -106.16 -39.60 -52.42
C GLN A 82 -105.93 -38.57 -51.31
N ARG A 83 -106.81 -38.50 -50.30
CA ARG A 83 -106.62 -37.60 -49.15
C ARG A 83 -105.35 -37.93 -48.37
N LYS A 84 -105.08 -39.23 -48.14
CA LYS A 84 -103.83 -39.67 -47.52
C LYS A 84 -102.62 -39.27 -48.36
N PHE A 85 -102.67 -39.51 -49.68
CA PHE A 85 -101.59 -39.15 -50.59
C PHE A 85 -101.29 -37.63 -50.58
N ILE A 86 -102.33 -36.79 -50.57
CA ILE A 86 -102.17 -35.33 -50.45
C ILE A 86 -101.51 -34.95 -49.13
N ASN A 87 -101.92 -35.57 -48.02
CA ASN A 87 -101.31 -35.33 -46.71
C ASN A 87 -99.81 -35.70 -46.70
N GLU A 88 -99.43 -36.82 -47.33
CA GLU A 88 -98.03 -37.24 -47.40
C GLU A 88 -97.17 -36.36 -48.32
N ILE A 89 -97.73 -35.84 -49.41
CA ILE A 89 -97.04 -34.79 -50.19
C ILE A 89 -96.76 -33.58 -49.30
N GLY A 90 -97.71 -33.23 -48.42
CA GLY A 90 -97.51 -32.23 -47.37
C GLY A 90 -96.35 -32.58 -46.43
N GLN A 91 -96.24 -33.83 -45.99
CA GLN A 91 -95.13 -34.29 -45.15
C GLN A 91 -93.78 -34.27 -45.90
N VAL A 92 -93.74 -34.62 -47.18
CA VAL A 92 -92.53 -34.48 -48.01
C VAL A 92 -92.10 -33.01 -48.08
N TYR A 93 -93.03 -32.08 -48.29
CA TYR A 93 -92.73 -30.66 -48.30
C TYR A 93 -92.17 -30.18 -46.95
N THR A 94 -92.81 -30.53 -45.84
CA THR A 94 -92.33 -30.21 -44.48
C THR A 94 -90.94 -30.78 -44.22
N ALA A 95 -90.65 -32.01 -44.66
CA ALA A 95 -89.33 -32.61 -44.53
C ALA A 95 -88.27 -31.84 -45.36
N LEU A 96 -88.59 -31.44 -46.59
CA LEU A 96 -87.67 -30.66 -47.41
C LEU A 96 -87.42 -29.26 -46.84
N GLU A 97 -88.46 -28.61 -46.32
CA GLU A 97 -88.36 -27.28 -45.70
C GLU A 97 -87.55 -27.33 -44.39
N ALA A 98 -87.78 -28.33 -43.54
CA ALA A 98 -86.98 -28.52 -42.32
C ALA A 98 -85.52 -28.89 -42.63
N LEU A 99 -85.26 -29.67 -43.69
CA LEU A 99 -83.90 -29.97 -44.13
C LEU A 99 -83.16 -28.70 -44.55
N ASP A 100 -83.80 -27.85 -45.35
CA ASP A 100 -83.20 -26.59 -45.81
C ASP A 100 -82.99 -25.60 -44.66
N ASN A 101 -84.03 -25.35 -43.85
CA ASN A 101 -83.98 -24.35 -42.79
C ASN A 101 -83.08 -24.73 -41.62
N ASP A 102 -83.08 -25.99 -41.18
CA ASP A 102 -82.35 -26.37 -39.98
C ASP A 102 -80.98 -26.94 -40.33
N TYR A 103 -80.94 -28.00 -41.14
CA TYR A 103 -79.70 -28.73 -41.38
C TYR A 103 -78.76 -28.00 -42.33
N ILE A 104 -79.25 -27.52 -43.48
CA ILE A 104 -78.40 -26.84 -44.46
C ILE A 104 -77.89 -25.51 -43.89
N GLN A 105 -78.74 -24.72 -43.22
CA GLN A 105 -78.29 -23.48 -42.58
C GLN A 105 -77.26 -23.75 -41.47
N ALA A 106 -77.47 -24.75 -40.61
CA ALA A 106 -76.51 -25.12 -39.59
C ALA A 106 -75.15 -25.53 -40.18
N ILE A 107 -75.15 -26.31 -41.28
CA ILE A 107 -73.92 -26.67 -42.00
C ILE A 107 -73.23 -25.43 -42.57
N VAL A 108 -73.97 -24.49 -43.16
CA VAL A 108 -73.41 -23.24 -43.68
C VAL A 108 -72.79 -22.39 -42.57
N ILE A 109 -73.46 -22.28 -41.40
CA ILE A 109 -72.93 -21.57 -40.23
C ILE A 109 -71.65 -22.25 -39.73
N ALA A 110 -71.63 -23.58 -39.65
CA ALA A 110 -70.47 -24.36 -39.25
C ALA A 110 -69.29 -24.15 -40.21
N ILE A 111 -69.53 -24.19 -41.53
CA ILE A 111 -68.51 -23.95 -42.56
C ILE A 111 -67.96 -22.53 -42.47
N LYS A 112 -68.83 -21.51 -42.31
CA LYS A 112 -68.40 -20.11 -42.15
C LYS A 112 -67.55 -19.93 -40.89
N SER A 113 -67.94 -20.58 -39.79
CA SER A 113 -67.21 -20.57 -38.53
C SER A 113 -65.85 -21.25 -38.68
N ALA A 114 -65.79 -22.41 -39.32
CA ALA A 114 -64.55 -23.12 -39.63
C ALA A 114 -63.64 -22.31 -40.56
N GLN A 115 -64.20 -21.62 -41.56
CA GLN A 115 -63.44 -20.74 -42.44
C GLN A 115 -62.84 -19.55 -41.69
N LYS A 116 -63.61 -18.96 -40.76
CA LYS A 116 -63.12 -17.87 -39.91
C LYS A 116 -61.98 -18.36 -39.00
N ALA A 117 -62.16 -19.49 -38.31
CA ALA A 117 -61.12 -20.10 -37.50
C ALA A 117 -59.86 -20.39 -38.33
N ASN A 118 -60.00 -20.91 -39.55
CA ASN A 118 -58.85 -21.18 -40.43
C ASN A 118 -58.12 -19.90 -40.87
N LYS A 119 -58.84 -18.78 -41.09
CA LYS A 119 -58.21 -17.47 -41.36
C LYS A 119 -57.40 -16.98 -40.16
N GLU A 120 -57.96 -17.10 -38.95
CA GLU A 120 -57.27 -16.72 -37.71
C GLU A 120 -56.03 -17.59 -37.48
N VAL A 121 -56.11 -18.90 -37.73
CA VAL A 121 -54.97 -19.82 -37.67
C VAL A 121 -53.87 -19.42 -38.66
N LYS A 122 -54.20 -19.04 -39.90
CA LYS A 122 -53.21 -18.59 -40.88
C LYS A 122 -52.50 -17.30 -40.44
N LEU A 123 -53.24 -16.36 -39.84
CA LEU A 123 -52.63 -15.13 -39.30
C LEU A 123 -51.68 -15.47 -38.15
N ALA A 124 -52.13 -16.31 -37.20
CA ALA A 124 -51.30 -16.76 -36.09
C ALA A 124 -50.04 -17.51 -36.57
N GLN A 125 -50.15 -18.33 -37.61
CA GLN A 125 -48.99 -19.01 -38.21
C GLN A 125 -47.98 -18.01 -38.79
N SER A 126 -48.45 -17.00 -39.53
CA SER A 126 -47.59 -15.93 -40.05
C SER A 126 -46.89 -15.15 -38.94
N ASP A 127 -47.57 -14.92 -37.81
CA ASP A 127 -46.97 -14.26 -36.65
C ASP A 127 -45.90 -15.14 -36.00
N ILE A 128 -46.15 -16.44 -35.86
CA ILE A 128 -45.16 -17.41 -35.35
C ILE A 128 -43.91 -17.44 -36.24
N GLU A 129 -44.08 -17.50 -37.56
CA GLU A 129 -42.97 -17.49 -38.52
C GLU A 129 -42.09 -16.24 -38.36
N ARG A 130 -42.72 -15.06 -38.20
CA ARG A 130 -42.02 -13.80 -37.93
C ARG A 130 -41.25 -13.85 -36.61
N THR A 131 -41.89 -14.30 -35.52
CA THR A 131 -41.24 -14.42 -34.21
C THR A 131 -40.05 -15.39 -34.25
N VAL A 132 -40.18 -16.52 -34.94
CA VAL A 132 -39.07 -17.48 -35.10
C VAL A 132 -37.89 -16.85 -35.84
N GLU A 133 -38.14 -16.05 -36.87
CA GLU A 133 -37.08 -15.36 -37.61
C GLU A 133 -36.39 -14.27 -36.77
N GLU A 134 -37.14 -13.53 -35.94
CA GLU A 134 -36.59 -12.60 -34.97
C GLU A 134 -35.73 -13.30 -33.92
N GLN A 135 -36.20 -14.43 -33.38
CA GLN A 135 -35.45 -15.24 -32.43
C GLN A 135 -34.14 -15.77 -33.03
N LYS A 136 -34.13 -16.21 -34.29
CA LYS A 136 -32.89 -16.60 -35.00
C LYS A 136 -31.88 -15.46 -35.08
N LYS A 137 -32.33 -14.22 -35.36
CA LYS A 137 -31.45 -13.04 -35.39
C LYS A 137 -30.84 -12.77 -34.00
N ILE A 138 -31.64 -12.86 -32.93
CA ILE A 138 -31.17 -12.70 -31.55
C ILE A 138 -30.11 -13.75 -31.22
N ILE A 139 -30.36 -15.02 -31.53
CA ILE A 139 -29.40 -16.12 -31.30
C ILE A 139 -28.08 -15.84 -32.04
N LYS A 140 -28.13 -15.35 -33.28
CA LYS A 140 -26.92 -14.99 -34.04
C LYS A 140 -26.12 -13.89 -33.36
N VAL A 141 -26.79 -12.86 -32.82
CA VAL A 141 -26.13 -11.79 -32.05
C VAL A 141 -25.51 -12.35 -30.76
N LEU A 142 -26.22 -13.21 -30.03
CA LEU A 142 -25.71 -13.84 -28.81
C LEU A 142 -24.48 -14.72 -29.10
N GLN A 143 -24.47 -15.47 -30.20
CA GLN A 143 -23.30 -16.24 -30.64
C GLN A 143 -22.10 -15.34 -30.95
N GLN A 144 -22.32 -14.21 -31.63
CA GLN A 144 -21.26 -13.23 -31.87
C GLN A 144 -20.72 -12.62 -30.57
N PHE A 145 -21.60 -12.30 -29.63
CA PHE A 145 -21.23 -11.77 -28.32
C PHE A 145 -20.42 -12.80 -27.52
N LYS A 146 -20.87 -14.06 -27.46
CA LYS A 146 -20.12 -15.16 -26.87
C LYS A 146 -18.74 -15.30 -27.50
N GLY A 147 -18.66 -15.28 -28.84
CA GLY A 147 -17.38 -15.35 -29.55
C GLY A 147 -16.43 -14.18 -29.26
N LYS A 148 -16.96 -12.98 -28.95
CA LYS A 148 -16.15 -11.85 -28.47
C LYS A 148 -15.65 -12.08 -27.04
N LEU A 149 -16.50 -12.60 -26.15
CA LEU A 149 -16.10 -12.96 -24.79
C LEU A 149 -15.04 -14.07 -24.77
N ASP A 150 -15.21 -15.12 -25.57
CA ASP A 150 -14.24 -16.22 -25.67
C ASP A 150 -12.86 -15.75 -26.17
N LYS A 151 -12.81 -14.64 -26.93
CA LYS A 151 -11.54 -14.01 -27.38
C LYS A 151 -10.85 -13.18 -26.31
N LEU A 152 -11.52 -12.85 -25.19
CA LEU A 152 -10.89 -12.17 -24.06
C LEU A 152 -10.00 -13.17 -23.32
N LYS A 153 -8.80 -13.38 -23.86
CA LYS A 153 -7.79 -14.34 -23.37
C LYS A 153 -7.42 -14.14 -21.91
N HIS A 154 -7.61 -12.93 -21.38
CA HIS A 154 -7.12 -12.51 -20.08
C HIS A 154 -8.17 -12.55 -18.96
N ILE A 155 -9.36 -13.14 -19.17
CA ILE A 155 -10.34 -13.26 -18.07
C ILE A 155 -9.79 -14.11 -16.93
N ALA A 156 -9.11 -15.22 -17.24
CA ALA A 156 -8.43 -16.04 -16.23
C ALA A 156 -7.26 -15.31 -15.55
N ASP A 157 -6.68 -14.30 -16.21
CA ASP A 157 -5.62 -13.48 -15.60
C ASP A 157 -6.17 -12.58 -14.50
N ILE A 158 -7.48 -12.26 -14.50
CA ILE A 158 -8.11 -11.49 -13.41
C ILE A 158 -8.04 -12.27 -12.10
N ASP A 159 -8.37 -13.56 -12.12
CA ASP A 159 -8.28 -14.42 -10.94
C ASP A 159 -6.84 -14.55 -10.47
N LYS A 160 -5.89 -14.67 -11.41
CA LYS A 160 -4.46 -14.72 -11.10
C LYS A 160 -3.97 -13.42 -10.44
N ILE A 161 -4.32 -12.27 -11.01
CA ILE A 161 -4.00 -10.95 -10.45
C ILE A 161 -4.60 -10.82 -9.04
N TRP A 162 -5.83 -11.28 -8.83
CA TRP A 162 -6.46 -11.23 -7.51
C TRP A 162 -5.67 -12.02 -6.46
N VAL A 163 -5.21 -13.23 -6.80
CA VAL A 163 -4.38 -14.05 -5.92
C VAL A 163 -3.03 -13.37 -5.64
N GLU A 164 -2.38 -12.81 -6.67
CA GLU A 164 -1.11 -12.10 -6.53
C GLU A 164 -1.25 -10.83 -5.67
N VAL A 165 -2.32 -10.06 -5.85
CA VAL A 165 -2.62 -8.87 -5.04
C VAL A 165 -2.84 -9.24 -3.57
N LYS A 166 -3.58 -10.33 -3.30
CA LYS A 166 -3.80 -10.82 -1.94
C LYS A 166 -2.47 -11.23 -1.28
N LYS A 167 -1.61 -11.94 -2.00
CA LYS A 167 -0.28 -12.31 -1.52
C LYS A 167 0.58 -11.08 -1.22
N CYS A 168 0.61 -10.11 -2.13
CA CYS A 168 1.32 -8.85 -1.95
C CYS A 168 0.84 -8.11 -0.69
N GLN A 169 -0.47 -8.10 -0.44
CA GLN A 169 -1.05 -7.50 0.76
C GLN A 169 -0.55 -8.16 2.06
N GLU A 170 -0.44 -9.49 2.08
CA GLU A 170 0.11 -10.24 3.22
C GLU A 170 1.60 -9.95 3.43
N GLU A 171 2.38 -9.86 2.35
CA GLU A 171 3.80 -9.47 2.39
C GLU A 171 3.98 -8.04 2.92
N VAL A 172 3.15 -7.09 2.47
CA VAL A 172 3.15 -5.69 2.96
C VAL A 172 2.80 -5.62 4.45
N ALA A 173 1.79 -6.36 4.91
CA ALA A 173 1.43 -6.43 6.33
C ALA A 173 2.59 -6.96 7.19
N THR A 174 3.37 -7.90 6.64
CA THR A 174 4.56 -8.45 7.31
C THR A 174 5.69 -7.42 7.36
N ALA A 175 5.96 -6.73 6.25
CA ALA A 175 6.95 -5.66 6.20
C ALA A 175 6.62 -4.51 7.19
N GLN A 176 5.35 -4.15 7.33
CA GLN A 176 4.89 -3.15 8.30
C GLN A 176 5.20 -3.55 9.75
N LYS A 177 4.98 -4.82 10.12
CA LYS A 177 5.34 -5.33 11.45
C LYS A 177 6.84 -5.23 11.70
N SER A 178 7.66 -5.60 10.72
CA SER A 178 9.12 -5.48 10.80
C SER A 178 9.58 -4.03 10.96
N LEU A 179 8.96 -3.08 10.25
CA LEU A 179 9.25 -1.64 10.42
C LEU A 179 8.98 -1.16 11.84
N ILE A 180 7.88 -1.59 12.47
CA ILE A 180 7.58 -1.25 13.87
C ILE A 180 8.66 -1.80 14.81
N VAL A 181 9.18 -3.01 14.56
CA VAL A 181 10.26 -3.59 15.36
C VAL A 181 11.56 -2.80 15.18
N LEU A 182 11.90 -2.41 13.94
CA LEU A 182 13.08 -1.60 13.64
C LEU A 182 12.99 -0.21 14.27
N GLU A 183 11.83 0.43 14.23
CA GLU A 183 11.65 1.74 14.87
C GLU A 183 11.83 1.65 16.40
N LYS A 184 11.29 0.59 17.03
CA LYS A 184 11.55 0.32 18.45
C LYS A 184 13.03 0.09 18.73
N PHE A 185 13.74 -0.60 17.84
CA PHE A 185 15.18 -0.82 17.97
C PHE A 185 15.96 0.50 17.86
N ARG A 186 15.66 1.33 16.86
CA ARG A 186 16.23 2.67 16.69
C ARG A 186 16.07 3.50 17.97
N ILE A 187 14.86 3.59 18.51
CA ILE A 187 14.60 4.34 19.76
C ILE A 187 15.44 3.79 20.93
N ARG A 188 15.68 2.48 21.01
CA ARG A 188 16.55 1.88 22.05
C ARG A 188 18.02 2.27 21.84
N VAL A 189 18.50 2.26 20.60
CA VAL A 189 19.86 2.70 20.27
C VAL A 189 20.02 4.17 20.62
N ASP A 190 19.10 5.03 20.20
CA ASP A 190 19.12 6.47 20.49
C ASP A 190 19.12 6.77 22.00
N LYS A 191 18.41 5.96 22.80
CA LYS A 191 18.37 6.08 24.26
C LYS A 191 19.58 5.47 24.97
N ASN A 192 20.47 4.76 24.27
CA ASN A 192 21.59 4.09 24.89
C ASN A 192 22.60 5.12 25.41
N LYS A 193 22.55 5.38 26.72
CA LYS A 193 23.46 6.29 27.42
C LYS A 193 24.94 5.99 27.17
N GLN A 194 25.29 4.73 26.86
CA GLN A 194 26.67 4.37 26.55
C GLN A 194 27.18 5.06 25.28
N LEU A 195 26.33 5.33 24.28
CA LEU A 195 26.73 6.09 23.09
C LEU A 195 27.13 7.53 23.45
N SER A 196 26.33 8.21 24.28
CA SER A 196 26.70 9.53 24.79
C SER A 196 27.99 9.52 25.62
N ASN A 197 28.26 8.44 26.35
CA ASN A 197 29.53 8.27 27.06
C ASN A 197 30.70 8.06 26.10
N ILE A 198 30.51 7.32 24.99
CA ILE A 198 31.53 7.17 23.95
C ILE A 198 31.83 8.51 23.29
N ASP A 199 30.83 9.32 22.97
CA ASP A 199 31.04 10.66 22.41
C ASP A 199 31.84 11.57 23.37
N LYS A 200 31.56 11.48 24.68
CA LYS A 200 32.33 12.18 25.71
C LYS A 200 33.77 11.68 25.79
N LEU A 201 33.96 10.36 25.86
CA LEU A 201 35.30 9.75 25.87
C LEU A 201 36.11 10.14 24.63
N TRP A 202 35.48 10.20 23.46
CA TRP A 202 36.12 10.67 22.23
C TRP A 202 36.63 12.11 22.38
N LYS A 203 35.80 13.00 22.93
CA LYS A 203 36.17 14.40 23.18
C LYS A 203 37.31 14.54 24.21
N ASP A 204 37.28 13.74 25.26
CA ASP A 204 38.32 13.70 26.30
C ASP A 204 39.65 13.21 25.70
N VAL A 205 39.61 12.19 24.84
CA VAL A 205 40.79 11.68 24.12
C VAL A 205 41.35 12.74 23.16
N GLN A 206 40.50 13.45 22.42
CA GLN A 206 40.95 14.55 21.55
C GLN A 206 41.65 15.65 22.37
N THR A 207 41.06 16.06 23.49
CA THR A 207 41.64 17.07 24.41
C THR A 207 42.99 16.59 24.96
N THR A 208 43.06 15.33 25.39
CA THR A 208 44.29 14.71 25.88
C THR A 208 45.37 14.70 24.80
N ASN A 209 45.02 14.39 23.56
CA ASN A 209 45.95 14.40 22.44
C ASN A 209 46.51 15.81 22.16
N GLU A 210 45.68 16.86 22.24
CA GLU A 210 46.14 18.25 22.13
C GLU A 210 47.11 18.65 23.25
N LEU A 211 46.82 18.23 24.49
CA LEU A 211 47.71 18.43 25.63
C LEU A 211 49.04 17.69 25.44
N ILE A 212 49.02 16.44 24.98
CA ILE A 212 50.22 15.65 24.67
C ILE A 212 51.05 16.36 23.60
N ASN A 213 50.44 16.86 22.53
CA ASN A 213 51.14 17.61 21.48
C ASN A 213 51.80 18.88 22.03
N THR A 214 51.12 19.58 22.94
CA THR A 214 51.67 20.75 23.62
C THR A 214 52.84 20.39 24.52
N LEU A 215 52.73 19.30 25.28
CA LEU A 215 53.81 18.79 26.12
C LEU A 215 55.02 18.38 25.27
N ASN A 216 54.82 17.68 24.16
CA ASN A 216 55.88 17.29 23.23
C ASN A 216 56.64 18.51 22.69
N LYS A 217 55.93 19.60 22.34
CA LYS A 217 56.58 20.86 21.94
C LYS A 217 57.44 21.45 23.05
N ARG A 218 56.94 21.45 24.30
CA ARG A 218 57.70 21.94 25.47
C ARG A 218 58.93 21.07 25.74
N VAL A 219 58.80 19.75 25.68
CA VAL A 219 59.91 18.80 25.85
C VAL A 219 60.98 19.06 24.80
N LYS A 220 60.60 19.23 23.52
CA LYS A 220 61.54 19.58 22.45
C LYS A 220 62.31 20.87 22.74
N PHE A 221 61.62 21.93 23.16
CA PHE A 221 62.26 23.19 23.55
C PHE A 221 63.21 23.04 24.74
N LEU A 222 62.87 22.19 25.72
CA LEU A 222 63.76 21.90 26.84
C LEU A 222 65.02 21.14 26.40
N PHE A 223 64.90 20.22 25.45
CA PHE A 223 66.08 19.57 24.85
C PHE A 223 66.98 20.58 24.14
N GLU A 224 66.44 21.49 23.33
CA GLU A 224 67.22 22.55 22.67
C GLU A 224 67.96 23.45 23.68
N LYS A 225 67.30 23.78 24.80
CA LYS A 225 67.96 24.50 25.91
C LYS A 225 69.05 23.68 26.58
N LEU A 226 68.83 22.38 26.78
CA LEU A 226 69.81 21.49 27.40
C LEU A 226 71.06 21.38 26.54
N ASP A 227 70.91 21.22 25.22
CA ASP A 227 72.01 21.20 24.27
C ASP A 227 72.85 22.49 24.37
N GLY A 228 72.20 23.66 24.42
CA GLY A 228 72.89 24.93 24.60
C GLY A 228 73.64 25.05 25.93
N ILE A 229 73.10 24.50 27.03
CA ILE A 229 73.80 24.43 28.32
C ILE A 229 75.01 23.49 28.21
N THR A 230 74.85 22.33 27.56
CA THR A 230 75.95 21.38 27.35
C THR A 230 77.10 22.01 26.55
N GLU A 231 76.80 22.77 25.50
CA GLU A 231 77.80 23.53 24.75
C GLU A 231 78.53 24.56 25.63
N GLN A 232 77.79 25.32 26.45
CA GLN A 232 78.40 26.27 27.38
C GLN A 232 79.31 25.59 28.40
N VAL A 233 78.88 24.45 28.97
CA VAL A 233 79.69 23.67 29.91
C VAL A 233 80.98 23.18 29.25
N ASN A 234 80.91 22.67 28.01
CA ASN A 234 82.09 22.26 27.26
C ASN A 234 83.05 23.43 27.00
N SER A 235 82.54 24.59 26.61
CA SER A 235 83.35 25.81 26.43
C SER A 235 84.02 26.25 27.74
N ASN A 236 83.28 26.21 28.85
CA ASN A 236 83.81 26.53 30.17
C ASN A 236 84.90 25.54 30.58
N GLN A 237 84.73 24.24 30.31
CA GLN A 237 85.75 23.22 30.55
C GLN A 237 87.03 23.52 29.77
N MET A 238 86.94 23.83 28.47
CA MET A 238 88.11 24.20 27.67
C MET A 238 88.82 25.45 28.22
N THR A 239 88.05 26.43 28.70
CA THR A 239 88.59 27.64 29.31
C THR A 239 89.32 27.33 30.63
N LEU A 240 88.76 26.45 31.46
CA LEU A 240 89.41 25.98 32.69
C LEU A 240 90.70 25.22 32.40
N ASP A 241 90.73 24.40 31.35
CA ASP A 241 91.93 23.66 30.92
C ASP A 241 93.04 24.62 30.43
N ASP A 242 92.69 25.69 29.71
CA ASP A 242 93.63 26.76 29.33
C ASP A 242 94.17 27.50 30.55
N ILE A 243 93.31 27.84 31.52
CA ILE A 243 93.73 28.44 32.80
C ILE A 243 94.68 27.52 33.55
N LEU A 244 94.39 26.23 33.63
CA LEU A 244 95.24 25.24 34.31
C LEU A 244 96.62 25.15 33.63
N THR A 245 96.66 25.19 32.31
CA THR A 245 97.91 25.23 31.52
C THR A 245 98.73 26.47 31.87
N LYS A 246 98.12 27.66 31.88
CA LYS A 246 98.78 28.91 32.28
C LYS A 246 99.28 28.91 33.73
N ILE A 247 98.51 28.34 34.66
CA ILE A 247 98.96 28.18 36.06
C ILE A 247 100.22 27.32 36.12
N ASN A 248 100.27 26.21 35.36
CA ASN A 248 101.44 25.35 35.30
C ASN A 248 102.65 26.06 34.65
N GLU A 249 102.42 26.88 33.62
CA GLU A 249 103.46 27.73 33.04
C GLU A 249 104.02 28.72 34.08
N ILE A 250 103.15 29.43 34.83
CA ILE A 250 103.56 30.35 35.90
C ILE A 250 104.36 29.62 36.98
N ASN A 251 103.89 28.47 37.44
CA ASN A 251 104.58 27.68 38.47
C ASN A 251 105.95 27.16 38.01
N SER A 252 106.18 27.04 36.70
CA SER A 252 107.45 26.62 36.12
C SER A 252 108.49 27.75 36.01
N ILE A 253 108.12 28.99 36.32
CA ILE A 253 109.06 30.12 36.33
C ILE A 253 110.00 29.97 37.55
N SER A 254 111.27 29.63 37.28
CA SER A 254 112.28 29.29 38.31
C SER A 254 112.62 30.41 39.30
N HIS A 255 112.32 31.67 38.97
CA HIS A 255 112.74 32.85 39.71
C HIS A 255 111.72 33.39 40.71
N LEU A 256 110.54 32.76 40.88
CA LEU A 256 109.56 33.19 41.89
C LEU A 256 110.10 33.03 43.33
N SER A 257 110.87 31.98 43.60
CA SER A 257 111.57 31.79 44.88
C SER A 257 112.66 32.84 45.14
N ASP A 258 113.19 33.44 44.07
CA ASP A 258 114.25 34.45 44.19
C ASP A 258 113.68 35.78 44.71
N ILE A 259 112.40 36.07 44.42
CA ILE A 259 111.69 37.25 44.95
C ILE A 259 111.52 37.14 46.47
N ASP A 260 111.14 35.97 46.98
CA ASP A 260 111.02 35.73 48.43
C ASP A 260 112.38 35.85 49.13
N SER A 261 113.45 35.33 48.51
CA SER A 261 114.83 35.50 49.01
C SER A 261 115.25 36.97 49.07
N MET A 262 115.00 37.75 48.01
CA MET A 262 115.31 39.19 47.99
C MET A 262 114.58 39.97 49.11
N TYR A 263 113.33 39.64 49.40
CA TYR A 263 112.58 40.26 50.51
C TYR A 263 113.20 39.97 51.88
N GLN A 264 113.69 38.75 52.11
CA GLN A 264 114.37 38.37 53.36
C GLN A 264 115.73 39.07 53.51
N GLU A 265 116.50 39.16 52.43
CA GLU A 265 117.78 39.89 52.41
C GLU A 265 117.59 41.38 52.71
N MET A 266 116.57 42.03 52.11
CA MET A 266 116.26 43.43 52.40
C MET A 266 115.89 43.65 53.88
N ARG A 267 115.14 42.70 54.49
CA ARG A 267 114.75 42.78 55.91
C ARG A 267 115.97 42.75 56.84
N THR A 268 116.89 41.80 56.62
CA THR A 268 118.11 41.65 57.44
C THR A 268 119.06 42.86 57.30
N LEU A 269 119.14 43.46 56.11
CA LEU A 269 119.87 44.71 55.89
C LEU A 269 119.28 45.88 56.68
N ASN A 270 117.95 45.96 56.80
CA ASN A 270 117.31 47.05 57.51
C ASN A 270 117.47 46.93 59.04
N GLU A 271 117.41 45.70 59.57
CA GLU A 271 117.65 45.42 61.00
C GLU A 271 119.10 45.77 61.40
N SER A 272 120.08 45.40 60.56
CA SER A 272 121.49 45.75 60.79
C SER A 272 121.76 47.26 60.72
N LYS A 273 121.05 47.99 59.84
CA LYS A 273 121.12 49.46 59.79
C LYS A 273 120.61 50.13 61.08
N CYS A 274 119.54 49.62 61.70
CA CYS A 274 119.02 50.15 62.97
C CYS A 274 120.02 50.00 64.12
N ALA A 275 120.66 48.83 64.24
CA ALA A 275 121.67 48.59 65.27
C ALA A 275 122.87 49.55 65.18
N LEU A 276 123.25 49.96 63.95
CA LEU A 276 124.31 50.94 63.71
C LEU A 276 123.94 52.35 64.16
N ILE A 277 122.68 52.76 63.94
CA ILE A 277 122.15 54.07 64.36
C ILE A 277 122.16 54.17 65.89
N GLU A 278 121.75 53.11 66.58
CA GLU A 278 121.69 53.06 68.04
C GLU A 278 123.09 53.21 68.67
N LYS A 279 124.09 52.55 68.07
CA LYS A 279 125.49 52.67 68.48
C LYS A 279 126.04 54.10 68.28
N ASN A 280 125.72 54.74 67.16
CA ASN A 280 126.14 56.12 66.89
C ASN A 280 125.53 57.12 67.88
N ASN A 281 124.27 56.94 68.28
CA ASN A 281 123.62 57.80 69.29
C ASN A 281 124.30 57.66 70.67
N SER A 282 124.71 56.44 71.06
CA SER A 282 125.43 56.23 72.33
C SER A 282 126.80 56.94 72.38
N LEU A 283 127.46 57.07 71.22
CA LEU A 283 128.73 57.78 71.07
C LEU A 283 128.56 59.30 71.20
N LEU A 284 127.46 59.86 70.69
CA LEU A 284 127.11 61.28 70.80
C LEU A 284 126.90 61.71 72.27
N ASP A 285 126.21 60.89 73.06
CA ASP A 285 126.00 61.16 74.49
C ASP A 285 127.31 61.16 75.30
N TYR A 286 128.29 60.34 74.89
CA TYR A 286 129.60 60.30 75.54
C TYR A 286 130.43 61.56 75.26
N ILE A 287 130.39 62.06 74.01
CA ILE A 287 131.11 63.28 73.59
C ILE A 287 130.57 64.51 74.33
N ASN A 288 129.24 64.65 74.41
CA ASN A 288 128.60 65.82 75.05
C ASN A 288 128.93 65.94 76.55
N ASN A 289 129.07 64.81 77.27
CA ASN A 289 129.44 64.82 78.69
C ASN A 289 130.90 65.21 78.96
N LEU A 290 131.81 64.97 78.00
CA LEU A 290 133.21 65.36 78.13
C LEU A 290 133.38 66.89 78.03
N GLU A 291 132.58 67.52 77.19
CA GLU A 291 132.64 68.96 76.88
C GLU A 291 132.19 69.84 78.06
N ASP A 292 131.13 69.44 78.79
CA ASP A 292 130.64 70.14 80.00
C ASP A 292 131.68 70.09 81.16
N GLY A 293 132.42 68.98 81.26
CA GLY A 293 133.47 68.80 82.25
C GLY A 293 134.68 69.71 82.04
N PHE A 294 135.02 70.03 80.79
CA PHE A 294 136.10 70.96 80.46
C PHE A 294 135.72 72.42 80.74
N SER A 295 134.49 72.83 80.43
CA SER A 295 134.00 74.19 80.69
C SER A 295 133.99 74.56 82.18
N LYS A 296 133.59 73.62 83.06
CA LYS A 296 133.58 73.86 84.52
C LYS A 296 134.97 74.05 85.12
N LYS A 297 136.01 73.39 84.58
CA LYS A 297 137.39 73.50 85.11
C LYS A 297 138.08 74.81 84.71
N ILE A 298 137.79 75.36 83.54
CA ILE A 298 138.36 76.63 83.06
C ILE A 298 137.82 77.83 83.87
N LEU A 299 136.53 77.81 84.23
CA LEU A 299 135.88 78.92 84.94
C LEU A 299 136.50 79.19 86.33
N VAL A 300 136.84 78.14 87.08
CA VAL A 300 137.40 78.25 88.44
C VAL A 300 138.81 78.82 88.43
N ALA A 301 139.63 78.47 87.44
CA ALA A 301 140.99 79.00 87.28
C ALA A 301 140.99 80.51 87.02
N TYR A 302 140.00 81.03 86.30
CA TYR A 302 139.88 82.45 85.96
C TYR A 302 139.52 83.33 87.17
N ILE A 303 138.69 82.81 88.08
CA ILE A 303 138.26 83.53 89.30
C ILE A 303 139.42 83.67 90.30
N LEU A 304 140.28 82.66 90.42
CA LEU A 304 141.45 82.68 91.32
C LEU A 304 142.54 83.66 90.88
N ALA A 305 142.74 83.87 89.57
CA ALA A 305 143.78 84.75 89.04
C ALA A 305 143.42 86.25 89.13
N GLY A 306 142.13 86.61 89.12
CA GLY A 306 141.70 88.01 89.18
C GLY A 306 141.82 88.64 90.58
N GLY A 307 141.68 87.85 91.64
CA GLY A 307 141.69 88.35 93.02
C GLY A 307 143.08 88.79 93.53
N SER A 308 144.15 88.14 93.07
CA SER A 308 145.52 88.41 93.53
C SER A 308 146.12 89.70 92.96
N ILE A 309 145.72 90.11 91.76
CA ILE A 309 146.18 91.34 91.10
C ILE A 309 145.57 92.58 91.77
N GLY A 310 144.33 92.50 92.23
CA GLY A 310 143.63 93.63 92.87
C GLY A 310 144.25 94.06 94.19
N LEU A 311 144.70 93.12 95.03
CA LEU A 311 145.28 93.45 96.33
C LEU A 311 146.69 94.08 96.21
N ALA A 312 147.52 93.57 95.30
CA ALA A 312 148.86 94.10 95.06
C ALA A 312 148.84 95.56 94.57
N VAL A 313 147.80 95.95 93.81
CA VAL A 313 147.61 97.34 93.35
C VAL A 313 147.20 98.25 94.52
N ILE A 314 146.38 97.78 95.46
CA ILE A 314 146.01 98.55 96.66
C ILE A 314 147.24 98.77 97.54
N GLU A 315 148.08 97.75 97.67
CA GLU A 315 149.31 97.81 98.47
C GLU A 315 150.36 98.75 97.84
N PHE A 316 150.47 98.77 96.50
CA PHE A 316 151.35 99.69 95.79
C PHE A 316 150.89 101.16 95.87
N ILE A 317 149.58 101.42 95.83
CA ILE A 317 149.04 102.78 95.97
C ILE A 317 149.29 103.33 97.37
N LEU A 318 149.18 102.50 98.41
CA LEU A 318 149.45 102.93 99.78
C LEU A 318 150.91 103.34 100.00
N ILE A 319 151.87 102.66 99.37
CA ILE A 319 153.31 102.97 99.43
C ILE A 319 153.68 104.27 98.69
N MET A 320 152.89 104.68 97.70
CA MET A 320 153.19 105.88 96.88
C MET A 320 152.64 107.18 97.47
N VAL A 321 151.73 107.11 98.44
CA VAL A 321 151.06 108.29 99.02
C VAL A 321 151.71 108.78 100.32
N GLY A 322 152.69 108.06 100.90
CA GLY A 322 153.40 108.53 102.09
C GLY A 322 152.60 108.31 103.38
N LEU A 323 151.92 107.16 103.46
CA LEU A 323 151.33 106.55 104.66
C LEU A 323 152.02 105.18 104.89
N ILE A 324 153.36 105.18 104.77
CA ILE A 324 154.30 104.43 103.90
C ILE A 324 154.54 105.17 102.59
#